data_AF-A0A1Q3CP70-F1
#
_entry.id   AF-A0A1Q3CP70-F1
#
_cell.length_a   1.000
_cell.length_b   1.000
_cell.length_c   1.000
_cell.angle_alpha   90.00
_cell.angle_beta   90.00
_cell.angle_gamma   90.00
#
_symmetry.space_group_name_H-M   'P 1'
#
loop_
_entity.id
_entity.type
_entity.pdbx_description
1 polymer ?
#
loop_
_entity_poly.entity_id
_entity_poly.type
_entity_poly.pdbx_seq_one_letter_code
_entity_poly.pdbx_strand_id
1 'polypeptide(L)'
;RYLGVPMVATKLGRKDCQPLMEIIHRRVKAWTCNYLSFGGRLELLLSTMFSIQVFLCRTFILPVSMVKKCESILRSFLWFGVGDAKKAGKVAWSKVCHLKDEGGLGIKSLRAWNKAAIMQLGWDIVTKKDTLWVYWCNQVLKNKSFWEAKISVVSSWSWRSVLCLRECLASELVYNIGDGRTTSLRLD
;
A
#
# COMPACT_ATOMS: atom_id res chain seq x y z
N ARG A 1 -2.76 21.87 -2.22
CA ARG A 1 -3.45 20.61 -1.81
C ARG A 1 -4.41 20.26 -2.94
N TYR A 2 -4.39 19.02 -3.43
CA TYR A 2 -5.33 18.56 -4.46
C TYR A 2 -6.09 17.36 -3.89
N LEU A 3 -7.42 17.34 -3.94
CA LEU A 3 -8.25 16.28 -3.32
C LEU A 3 -7.93 16.00 -1.84
N GLY A 4 -7.59 17.04 -1.06
CA GLY A 4 -7.24 16.90 0.36
C GLY A 4 -5.82 16.36 0.63
N VAL A 5 -5.02 16.15 -0.41
CA VAL A 5 -3.69 15.56 -0.35
C VAL A 5 -2.58 16.62 -0.44
N PRO A 6 -1.48 16.49 0.32
CA PRO A 6 -0.25 17.26 0.08
C PRO A 6 0.41 16.80 -1.24
N MET A 7 0.56 17.72 -2.19
CA MET A 7 1.31 17.46 -3.42
C MET A 7 2.80 17.51 -3.09
N VAL A 8 3.46 16.36 -3.08
CA VAL A 8 4.88 16.25 -2.78
C VAL A 8 5.59 15.67 -3.99
N ALA A 9 6.51 16.44 -4.58
CA ALA A 9 7.33 16.00 -5.71
C ALA A 9 8.50 15.10 -5.28
N THR A 10 8.82 15.10 -3.99
CA THR A 10 9.93 14.35 -3.39
C THR A 10 9.43 13.11 -2.62
N LYS A 11 10.36 12.34 -2.05
CA LYS A 11 10.03 11.23 -1.17
C LYS A 11 9.17 11.74 -0.01
N LEU A 12 8.03 11.10 0.24
CA LEU A 12 7.16 11.37 1.39
C LEU A 12 7.97 11.34 2.68
N GLY A 13 8.19 12.54 3.24
CA GLY A 13 8.85 12.73 4.51
C GLY A 13 7.88 12.49 5.68
N ARG A 14 8.40 12.50 6.91
CA ARG A 14 7.55 12.38 8.11
C ARG A 14 6.50 13.50 8.19
N LYS A 15 6.87 14.72 7.79
CA LYS A 15 5.99 15.90 7.80
C LYS A 15 4.85 15.74 6.80
N ASP A 16 5.15 15.22 5.61
CA ASP A 16 4.15 15.00 4.56
C ASP A 16 3.18 13.86 4.88
N CYS A 17 3.65 12.89 5.65
CA CYS A 17 2.82 11.77 6.14
C CYS A 17 1.90 12.18 7.30
N GLN A 18 2.14 13.33 7.95
CA GLN A 18 1.38 13.74 9.12
C GLN A 18 -0.11 14.00 8.83
N PRO A 19 -0.48 14.74 7.76
CA PRO A 19 -1.88 14.87 7.36
C PRO A 19 -2.56 13.53 7.08
N LEU A 20 -1.84 12.57 6.48
CA LEU A 20 -2.38 11.24 6.17
C LEU A 20 -2.65 10.45 7.45
N MET A 21 -1.73 10.53 8.43
CA MET A 21 -1.92 9.92 9.75
C MET A 21 -3.06 10.56 10.53
N GLU A 22 -3.23 11.88 10.41
CA GLU A 22 -4.32 12.62 11.07
C GLU A 22 -5.70 12.17 10.60
N ILE A 23 -5.87 11.76 9.34
CA ILE A 23 -7.14 11.21 8.84
C ILE A 23 -7.54 9.96 9.63
N ILE A 24 -6.61 9.01 9.79
CA ILE A 24 -6.84 7.77 10.54
C ILE A 24 -7.07 8.09 12.02
N HIS A 25 -6.21 8.95 12.59
CA HIS A 25 -6.29 9.29 14.00
C HIS A 25 -7.60 9.99 14.37
N ARG A 26 -8.06 10.93 13.53
CA ARG A 26 -9.34 11.63 13.72
C ARG A 26 -10.50 10.65 13.70
N ARG A 27 -10.48 9.68 12.80
CA ARG A 27 -11.55 8.67 12.68
C ARG A 27 -11.57 7.75 13.90
N VAL A 28 -10.41 7.26 14.33
CA VAL A 28 -10.29 6.42 15.54
C VAL A 28 -10.70 7.18 16.80
N LYS A 29 -10.32 8.46 16.92
CA LYS A 29 -10.71 9.31 18.04
C LYS A 29 -12.23 9.47 18.12
N ALA A 30 -12.90 9.68 16.97
CA ALA A 30 -14.35 9.77 16.91
C ALA A 30 -15.05 8.48 17.39
N TRP A 31 -14.49 7.31 17.11
CA TRP A 31 -15.06 6.04 17.56
C TRP A 31 -14.78 5.68 19.01
N THR A 32 -13.66 6.17 19.55
CA THR A 32 -13.29 5.96 20.96
C THR A 32 -14.38 6.50 21.89
N CYS A 33 -15.12 7.52 21.47
CA CYS A 33 -16.24 8.11 22.22
C CYS A 33 -17.51 7.24 22.30
N ASN A 34 -17.60 6.13 21.56
CA ASN A 34 -18.85 5.38 21.35
C ASN A 34 -19.01 4.11 22.21
N TYR A 35 -18.21 3.90 23.27
CA TYR A 35 -18.25 2.73 24.17
C TYR A 35 -18.50 1.38 23.47
N LEU A 36 -17.68 1.08 22.46
CA LEU A 36 -17.90 -0.05 21.57
C LEU A 36 -17.41 -1.38 22.15
N SER A 37 -18.18 -2.44 21.92
CA SER A 37 -17.74 -3.82 22.16
C SER A 37 -16.53 -4.18 21.27
N PHE A 38 -15.85 -5.28 21.56
CA PHE A 38 -14.76 -5.78 20.70
C PHE A 38 -15.25 -6.04 19.26
N GLY A 39 -16.41 -6.69 19.11
CA GLY A 39 -17.03 -6.94 17.81
C GLY A 39 -17.38 -5.66 17.06
N GLY A 40 -17.95 -4.66 17.76
CA GLY A 40 -18.26 -3.36 17.14
C GLY A 40 -17.01 -2.62 16.65
N ARG A 41 -15.91 -2.68 17.41
CA ARG A 41 -14.61 -2.13 16.99
C ARG A 41 -14.06 -2.84 15.75
N LEU A 42 -14.18 -4.17 15.71
CA LEU A 42 -13.75 -4.97 14.56
C LEU A 42 -14.54 -4.60 13.29
N GLU A 43 -15.87 -4.51 13.37
CA GLU A 43 -16.71 -4.18 12.22
C GLU A 43 -16.46 -2.76 11.68
N LEU A 44 -16.20 -1.78 12.57
CA LEU A 44 -15.79 -0.45 12.11
C LEU A 44 -14.44 -0.48 11.37
N LEU A 45 -13.46 -1.23 11.87
CA LEU A 45 -12.19 -1.39 11.17
C LEU A 45 -12.38 -2.02 9.79
N LEU A 46 -13.18 -3.08 9.68
CA LEU A 46 -13.41 -3.77 8.42
C LEU A 46 -14.15 -2.90 7.39
N SER A 47 -15.21 -2.20 7.81
CA SER A 47 -16.06 -1.41 6.91
C SER A 47 -15.45 -0.08 6.48
N THR A 48 -14.85 0.67 7.41
CA THR A 48 -14.50 2.08 7.17
C THR A 48 -13.00 2.36 7.14
N MET A 49 -12.17 1.61 7.89
CA MET A 49 -10.71 1.79 7.75
C MET A 49 -10.22 1.22 6.44
N PHE A 50 -10.82 0.13 5.96
CA PHE A 50 -10.40 -0.49 4.70
C PHE A 50 -10.47 0.48 3.51
N SER A 51 -11.57 1.23 3.36
CA SER A 51 -11.70 2.21 2.27
C SER A 51 -10.66 3.33 2.34
N ILE A 52 -10.36 3.82 3.54
CA ILE A 52 -9.32 4.84 3.77
C ILE A 52 -7.94 4.28 3.43
N GLN A 53 -7.62 3.07 3.87
CA GLN A 53 -6.34 2.41 3.58
C GLN A 53 -6.15 2.21 2.07
N VAL A 54 -7.17 1.71 1.37
CA VAL A 54 -7.14 1.51 -0.09
C VAL A 54 -6.92 2.84 -0.81
N PHE A 55 -7.64 3.88 -0.42
CA PHE A 55 -7.45 5.22 -0.97
C PHE A 55 -6.00 5.70 -0.79
N LEU A 56 -5.47 5.65 0.44
CA LEU A 56 -4.10 6.09 0.74
C LEU A 56 -3.03 5.32 -0.03
N CYS A 57 -3.13 3.98 -0.09
CA CYS A 57 -2.16 3.14 -0.81
C CYS A 57 -2.24 3.32 -2.33
N ARG A 58 -3.41 3.62 -2.88
CA ARG A 58 -3.57 3.89 -4.31
C ARG A 58 -3.02 5.26 -4.71
N THR A 59 -3.16 6.27 -3.83
CA THR A 59 -2.69 7.61 -4.13
C THR A 59 -1.21 7.82 -3.78
N PHE A 60 -0.68 7.12 -2.77
CA PHE A 60 0.70 7.25 -2.33
C PHE A 60 1.41 5.91 -2.17
N ILE A 61 2.69 5.91 -2.49
CA ILE A 61 3.61 4.88 -2.01
C ILE A 61 3.94 5.22 -0.54
N LEU A 62 3.34 4.49 0.40
CA LEU A 62 3.49 4.77 1.82
C LEU A 62 4.85 4.29 2.35
N PRO A 63 5.60 5.13 3.09
CA PRO A 63 6.80 4.69 3.78
C PRO A 63 6.50 3.64 4.84
N VAL A 64 7.41 2.66 5.00
CA VAL A 64 7.26 1.58 5.99
C VAL A 64 7.05 2.09 7.41
N SER A 65 7.67 3.20 7.77
CA SER A 65 7.51 3.84 9.08
C SER A 65 6.09 4.37 9.31
N MET A 66 5.46 4.92 8.27
CA MET A 66 4.07 5.38 8.33
C MET A 66 3.12 4.20 8.45
N VAL A 67 3.33 3.15 7.65
CA VAL A 67 2.52 1.93 7.72
C VAL A 67 2.53 1.34 9.13
N LYS A 68 3.72 1.21 9.75
CA LYS A 68 3.86 0.71 11.13
C LYS A 68 3.10 1.57 12.14
N LYS A 69 3.16 2.89 12.02
CA LYS A 69 2.41 3.81 12.91
C LYS A 69 0.91 3.66 12.75
N CYS A 70 0.41 3.57 11.51
CA CYS A 70 -1.01 3.38 11.25
C CYS A 70 -1.49 2.05 11.83
N GLU A 71 -0.78 0.94 11.58
CA GLU A 71 -1.10 -0.37 12.15
C GLU A 71 -1.08 -0.35 13.69
N SER A 72 -0.18 0.42 14.31
CA SER A 72 -0.15 0.60 15.77
C SER A 72 -1.43 1.26 16.31
N ILE A 73 -1.91 2.31 15.64
CA ILE A 73 -3.14 3.02 16.04
C ILE A 73 -4.37 2.09 15.91
N LEU A 74 -4.47 1.37 14.79
CA LEU A 74 -5.57 0.44 14.54
C LEU A 74 -5.56 -0.73 15.53
N ARG A 75 -4.37 -1.25 15.83
CA ARG A 75 -4.16 -2.28 16.86
C ARG A 75 -4.61 -1.77 18.23
N SER A 76 -4.19 -0.56 18.60
CA SER A 76 -4.57 0.05 19.86
C SER A 76 -6.10 0.17 19.97
N PHE A 77 -6.75 0.64 18.90
CA PHE A 77 -8.20 0.80 18.87
C PHE A 77 -8.91 -0.54 19.03
N LEU A 78 -8.51 -1.56 18.25
CA LEU A 78 -9.12 -2.89 18.30
C LEU A 78 -9.11 -3.49 19.72
N TRP A 79 -7.96 -3.43 20.41
CA TRP A 79 -7.80 -4.11 21.70
C TRP A 79 -8.30 -3.28 22.87
N PHE A 80 -7.99 -1.98 22.89
CA PHE A 80 -8.21 -1.13 24.06
C PHE A 80 -9.27 -0.06 23.86
N GLY A 81 -9.78 0.11 22.64
CA GLY A 81 -10.81 1.09 22.32
C GLY A 81 -10.26 2.51 22.23
N VAL A 82 -8.94 2.69 22.34
CA VAL A 82 -8.25 3.99 22.28
C VAL A 82 -7.26 4.03 21.12
N GLY A 83 -6.93 5.21 20.62
CA GLY A 83 -5.99 5.35 19.50
C GLY A 83 -4.49 5.27 19.86
N ASP A 84 -4.13 5.35 21.15
CA ASP A 84 -2.73 5.39 21.61
C ASP A 84 -2.53 4.65 22.95
N ALA A 85 -2.62 3.32 22.91
CA ALA A 85 -2.34 2.47 24.06
C ALA A 85 -0.85 2.09 24.10
N LYS A 86 -0.22 2.28 25.26
CA LYS A 86 1.15 1.82 25.53
C LYS A 86 1.26 0.30 25.78
N LYS A 87 0.18 -0.46 25.59
CA LYS A 87 0.11 -1.90 25.88
C LYS A 87 0.04 -2.72 24.59
N ALA A 88 0.64 -3.89 24.60
CA ALA A 88 0.52 -4.83 23.49
C ALA A 88 -0.83 -5.54 23.51
N GLY A 89 -1.48 -5.65 22.35
CA GLY A 89 -2.67 -6.48 22.19
C GLY A 89 -2.41 -7.98 22.40
N LYS A 90 -3.47 -8.75 22.66
CA LYS A 90 -3.39 -10.19 23.01
C LYS A 90 -2.79 -11.07 21.91
N VAL A 91 -3.02 -10.73 20.64
CA VAL A 91 -2.58 -11.52 19.48
C VAL A 91 -1.67 -10.66 18.60
N ALA A 92 -0.65 -11.26 17.96
CA ALA A 92 0.22 -10.57 17.01
C ALA A 92 -0.58 -9.96 15.86
N TRP A 93 -0.24 -8.74 15.42
CA TRP A 93 -1.01 -8.03 14.39
C TRP A 93 -1.00 -8.76 13.04
N SER A 94 0.12 -9.38 12.69
CA SER A 94 0.22 -10.26 11.53
C SER A 94 -0.81 -11.38 11.57
N LYS A 95 -1.00 -12.02 12.74
CA LYS A 95 -1.97 -13.09 12.92
C LYS A 95 -3.41 -12.60 12.78
N VAL A 96 -3.70 -11.44 13.36
CA VAL A 96 -5.02 -10.79 13.27
C VAL A 96 -5.40 -10.47 11.82
N CYS A 97 -4.41 -10.16 10.98
CA CYS A 97 -4.64 -9.78 9.59
C CYS A 97 -4.93 -10.94 8.63
N HIS A 98 -4.81 -12.20 9.08
CA HIS A 98 -5.20 -13.35 8.25
C HIS A 98 -6.71 -13.37 7.98
N LEU A 99 -7.08 -14.14 6.96
CA LEU A 99 -8.49 -14.41 6.65
C LEU A 99 -9.17 -15.12 7.83
N LYS A 100 -10.50 -14.99 7.92
CA LYS A 100 -11.27 -15.68 8.97
C LYS A 100 -11.09 -17.20 8.88
N ASP A 101 -11.01 -17.72 7.65
CA ASP A 101 -10.80 -19.14 7.36
C ASP A 101 -9.41 -19.64 7.78
N GLU A 102 -8.43 -18.73 7.86
CA GLU A 102 -7.07 -18.98 8.35
C GLU A 102 -6.91 -18.71 9.87
N GLY A 103 -8.02 -18.49 10.59
CA GLY A 103 -8.00 -18.19 12.02
C GLY A 103 -7.66 -16.73 12.38
N GLY A 104 -7.66 -15.83 11.40
CA GLY A 104 -7.53 -14.39 11.60
C GLY A 104 -8.87 -13.67 11.80
N LEU A 105 -8.84 -12.33 11.87
CA LEU A 105 -10.04 -11.50 11.99
C LEU A 105 -10.47 -10.86 10.66
N GLY A 106 -9.79 -11.16 9.56
CA GLY A 106 -10.08 -10.61 8.23
C GLY A 106 -9.63 -9.16 8.03
N ILE A 107 -8.90 -8.57 9.00
CA ILE A 107 -8.39 -7.20 8.89
C ILE A 107 -7.29 -7.16 7.84
N LYS A 108 -7.48 -6.37 6.79
CA LYS A 108 -6.45 -6.28 5.75
C LYS A 108 -5.21 -5.53 6.26
N SER A 109 -4.02 -6.10 6.08
CA SER A 109 -2.77 -5.44 6.44
C SER A 109 -2.48 -4.28 5.49
N LEU A 110 -2.21 -3.10 6.07
CA LEU A 110 -1.83 -1.91 5.30
C LEU A 110 -0.50 -2.11 4.57
N ARG A 111 0.43 -2.87 5.17
CA ARG A 111 1.70 -3.26 4.53
C ARG A 111 1.46 -4.06 3.26
N ALA A 112 0.61 -5.07 3.34
CA ALA A 112 0.29 -5.93 2.19
C ALA A 112 -0.38 -5.12 1.08
N TRP A 113 -1.36 -4.26 1.42
CA TRP A 113 -2.01 -3.40 0.44
C TRP A 113 -1.10 -2.35 -0.19
N ASN A 114 -0.20 -1.76 0.58
CA ASN A 114 0.78 -0.83 0.03
C ASN A 114 1.72 -1.54 -0.95
N LYS A 115 2.18 -2.77 -0.63
CA LYS A 115 2.98 -3.59 -1.55
C LYS A 115 2.19 -3.90 -2.82
N ALA A 116 0.94 -4.36 -2.69
CA ALA A 116 0.08 -4.69 -3.81
C ALA A 116 -0.21 -3.47 -4.71
N ALA A 117 -0.45 -2.29 -4.13
CA ALA A 117 -0.66 -1.06 -4.89
C ALA A 117 0.58 -0.65 -5.69
N ILE A 118 1.79 -0.82 -5.14
CA ILE A 118 3.03 -0.57 -5.89
C ILE A 118 3.22 -1.61 -6.99
N MET A 119 2.89 -2.88 -6.74
CA MET A 119 2.92 -3.94 -7.77
C MET A 119 1.93 -3.64 -8.90
N GLN A 120 0.75 -3.12 -8.59
CA GLN A 120 -0.23 -2.67 -9.58
C GLN A 120 0.35 -1.55 -10.48
N LEU A 121 1.11 -0.60 -9.92
CA LEU A 121 1.79 0.42 -10.72
C LEU A 121 2.83 -0.21 -11.67
N GLY A 122 3.58 -1.21 -11.20
CA GLY A 122 4.49 -1.98 -12.04
C GLY A 122 3.77 -2.71 -13.17
N TRP A 123 2.64 -3.35 -12.85
CA TRP A 123 1.78 -4.03 -13.82
C TRP A 123 1.24 -3.07 -14.88
N ASP A 124 0.72 -1.91 -14.48
CA ASP A 124 0.21 -0.88 -15.39
C ASP A 124 1.29 -0.42 -16.40
N ILE A 125 2.57 -0.41 -16.00
CA ILE A 125 3.71 -0.12 -16.90
C ILE A 125 3.94 -1.27 -17.88
N VAL A 126 3.97 -2.52 -17.39
CA VAL A 126 4.20 -3.72 -18.19
C VAL A 126 3.10 -3.89 -19.26
N THR A 127 1.84 -3.67 -18.89
CA THR A 127 0.70 -3.76 -19.81
C THR A 127 0.51 -2.51 -20.67
N LYS A 128 1.40 -1.51 -20.56
CA LYS A 128 1.33 -0.23 -21.29
C LYS A 128 -0.05 0.43 -21.19
N LYS A 129 -0.63 0.44 -19.99
CA LYS A 129 -1.95 1.02 -19.75
C LYS A 129 -1.96 2.49 -20.17
N ASP A 130 -3.02 2.91 -20.86
CA ASP A 130 -3.16 4.27 -21.39
C ASP A 130 -3.40 5.30 -20.28
N THR A 131 -2.30 5.73 -19.65
CA THR A 131 -2.30 6.76 -18.62
C THR A 131 -1.07 7.65 -18.80
N LEU A 132 -1.21 8.93 -18.47
CA LEU A 132 -0.10 9.89 -18.57
C LEU A 132 1.12 9.45 -17.73
N TRP A 133 0.87 8.83 -16.58
CA TRP A 133 1.93 8.29 -15.72
C TRP A 133 2.72 7.18 -16.43
N VAL A 134 2.05 6.18 -17.01
CA VAL A 134 2.70 5.08 -17.74
C VAL A 134 3.43 5.60 -18.97
N TYR A 135 2.85 6.55 -19.70
CA TYR A 135 3.52 7.23 -20.81
C TYR A 135 4.84 7.86 -20.36
N TRP A 136 4.83 8.62 -19.26
CA TRP A 136 6.04 9.23 -18.71
C TRP A 136 7.07 8.19 -18.25
N CYS A 137 6.64 7.11 -17.59
CA CYS A 137 7.52 6.00 -17.21
C CYS A 137 8.21 5.36 -18.42
N ASN A 138 7.49 5.20 -19.54
CA ASN A 138 8.07 4.67 -20.78
C ASN A 138 9.12 5.61 -21.38
N GLN A 139 8.91 6.93 -21.30
CA GLN A 139 9.92 7.91 -21.71
C GLN A 139 11.18 7.85 -20.85
N VAL A 140 11.02 7.64 -19.53
CA VAL A 140 12.16 7.45 -18.60
C VAL A 140 12.92 6.16 -18.91
N LEU A 141 12.23 5.10 -19.31
CA LEU A 141 12.84 3.83 -19.72
C LEU A 141 13.59 3.92 -21.06
N LYS A 142 13.33 4.94 -21.89
CA LYS A 142 13.98 5.14 -23.21
C LYS A 142 13.97 3.88 -24.07
N ASN A 143 12.79 3.26 -24.22
CA ASN A 143 12.59 1.98 -24.95
C ASN A 143 13.30 0.75 -24.36
N LYS A 144 13.84 0.82 -23.14
CA LYS A 144 14.32 -0.37 -22.44
C LYS A 144 13.18 -1.13 -21.78
N SER A 145 13.34 -2.44 -21.65
CA SER A 145 12.40 -3.28 -20.91
C SER A 145 12.35 -2.85 -19.44
N PHE A 146 11.15 -2.81 -18.86
CA PHE A 146 10.94 -2.59 -17.43
C PHE A 146 11.74 -3.58 -16.57
N TRP A 147 11.89 -4.82 -17.07
CA TRP A 147 12.61 -5.90 -16.39
C TRP A 147 14.12 -5.67 -16.34
N GLU A 148 14.69 -5.01 -17.35
CA GLU A 148 16.13 -4.76 -17.45
C GLU A 148 16.55 -3.41 -16.85
N ALA A 149 15.59 -2.59 -16.44
CA ALA A 149 15.84 -1.26 -15.92
C ALA A 149 16.71 -1.33 -14.65
N LYS A 150 17.89 -0.68 -14.69
CA LYS A 150 18.78 -0.58 -13.53
C LYS A 150 18.25 0.43 -12.53
N ILE A 151 18.30 0.08 -11.25
CA ILE A 151 17.99 0.99 -10.15
C ILE A 151 19.15 1.98 -10.02
N SER A 152 18.95 3.21 -10.49
CA SER A 152 19.94 4.30 -10.33
C SER A 152 19.69 5.08 -9.04
N VAL A 153 20.75 5.54 -8.40
CA VAL A 153 20.69 6.42 -7.21
C VAL A 153 20.01 7.77 -7.54
N VAL A 154 20.14 8.22 -8.79
CA VAL A 154 19.57 9.47 -9.30
C VAL A 154 18.06 9.36 -9.55
N SER A 155 17.52 8.12 -9.64
CA SER A 155 16.10 7.91 -9.88
C SER A 155 15.23 8.34 -8.71
N SER A 156 14.02 8.83 -9.02
CA SER A 156 13.03 9.20 -8.01
C SER A 156 12.75 8.03 -7.07
N TRP A 157 12.45 8.35 -5.81
CA TRP A 157 12.22 7.33 -4.79
C TRP A 157 11.01 6.43 -5.12
N SER A 158 9.97 7.00 -5.72
CA SER A 158 8.80 6.25 -6.18
C SER A 158 9.17 5.24 -7.27
N TRP A 159 9.97 5.66 -8.26
CA TRP A 159 10.45 4.78 -9.32
C TRP A 159 11.29 3.62 -8.79
N ARG A 160 12.21 3.92 -7.85
CA ARG A 160 13.00 2.88 -7.19
C ARG A 160 12.13 1.89 -6.42
N SER A 161 11.07 2.36 -5.76
CA SER A 161 10.16 1.50 -5.01
C SER A 161 9.40 0.53 -5.93
N VAL A 162 9.00 0.98 -7.12
CA VAL A 162 8.38 0.14 -8.16
C VAL A 162 9.39 -0.88 -8.69
N LEU A 163 10.61 -0.45 -9.05
CA LEU A 163 11.65 -1.36 -9.56
C LEU A 163 12.08 -2.41 -8.52
N CYS A 164 12.17 -2.06 -7.23
CA CYS A 164 12.50 -3.02 -6.17
C CYS A 164 11.44 -4.14 -6.03
N LEU A 165 10.18 -3.87 -6.37
CA LEU A 165 9.10 -4.86 -6.29
C LEU A 165 8.91 -5.63 -7.60
N ARG A 166 9.75 -5.41 -8.62
CA ARG A 166 9.65 -6.11 -9.90
C ARG A 166 9.79 -7.62 -9.75
N GLU A 167 10.69 -8.11 -8.88
CA GLU A 167 10.91 -9.55 -8.70
C GLU A 167 9.69 -10.23 -8.09
N CYS A 168 9.05 -9.56 -7.11
CA CYS A 168 7.78 -10.02 -6.56
C CYS A 168 6.63 -9.95 -7.59
N LEU A 169 6.70 -9.02 -8.55
CA LEU A 169 5.73 -8.98 -9.64
C LEU A 169 6.00 -10.14 -10.62
N ALA A 170 7.25 -10.37 -10.99
CA ALA A 170 7.67 -11.45 -11.90
C ALA A 170 7.26 -12.84 -11.39
N SER A 171 7.36 -13.10 -10.08
CA SER A 171 6.97 -14.40 -9.52
C SER A 171 5.47 -14.69 -9.59
N GLU A 172 4.63 -13.65 -9.65
CA GLU A 172 3.17 -13.75 -9.67
C GLU A 172 2.58 -13.56 -11.08
N LEU A 173 3.43 -13.36 -12.09
CA LEU A 173 3.01 -13.09 -13.45
C LEU A 173 2.74 -14.37 -14.22
N VAL A 174 1.54 -14.47 -14.78
CA VAL A 174 1.18 -15.48 -15.77
C VAL A 174 0.99 -14.80 -17.11
N TYR A 175 1.81 -15.16 -18.10
CA TYR A 175 1.68 -14.68 -19.47
C TYR A 175 0.80 -15.64 -20.28
N ASN A 176 -0.22 -15.09 -20.94
CA ASN A 176 -0.90 -15.80 -22.01
C ASN A 176 -0.26 -15.37 -23.35
N ILE A 177 0.53 -16.28 -23.93
CA ILE A 177 1.44 -15.99 -25.05
C ILE A 177 0.70 -15.75 -26.37
N GLY A 178 -0.57 -16.17 -26.47
CA GLY A 178 -1.41 -15.90 -27.64
C GLY A 178 -0.74 -16.35 -28.95
N ASP A 179 -0.64 -15.43 -29.91
CA ASP A 179 -0.02 -15.67 -31.23
C ASP A 179 1.51 -15.50 -31.26
N GLY A 180 2.14 -15.18 -30.12
CA GLY A 180 3.59 -15.03 -29.97
C GLY A 180 4.18 -13.76 -30.60
N ARG A 181 3.41 -12.96 -31.36
CA ARG A 181 3.94 -11.78 -32.09
C ARG A 181 4.36 -10.63 -31.19
N THR A 182 3.81 -10.58 -29.99
CA THR A 182 4.09 -9.55 -28.97
C THR A 182 4.99 -10.04 -27.84
N THR A 183 5.42 -11.32 -27.87
CA THR A 183 6.16 -11.95 -26.79
C THR A 183 7.62 -12.15 -27.15
N SER A 184 8.53 -11.49 -26.43
CA SER A 184 9.97 -11.73 -26.53
C SER A 184 10.36 -12.79 -25.49
N LEU A 185 10.61 -14.02 -25.92
CA LEU A 185 11.20 -15.05 -25.07
C LEU A 185 12.70 -14.80 -24.96
N ARG A 186 13.19 -14.62 -23.74
CA ARG A 186 14.62 -14.61 -23.45
C ARG A 186 15.02 -16.06 -23.17
N LEU A 187 15.83 -16.64 -24.07
CA LEU A 187 16.61 -17.84 -23.76
C LEU A 187 17.83 -17.34 -23.00
N ASP A 188 17.94 -17.73 -21.73
CA ASP A 188 19.18 -17.58 -20.96
C ASP A 188 20.19 -18.66 -21.39
#